data_AF-A0A820YAV3-F1
#
_entry.id   AF-A0A820YAV3-F1
#
_cell.length_a   1.000
_cell.length_b   1.000
_cell.length_c   1.000
_cell.angle_alpha   90.00
_cell.angle_beta   90.00
_cell.angle_gamma   90.00
#
_symmetry.space_group_name_H-M   'P 1'
#
loop_
_entity.id
_entity.type
_entity.pdbx_description
1 polymer ?
#
loop_
_entity_poly.entity_id
_entity_poly.type
_entity_poly.pdbx_seq_one_letter_code
_entity_poly.pdbx_strand_id
1 'polypeptide(L)'
;KKKFKSDSDSNSQPYKRVDYWLELAKCYRSITNYDDVRGIFCQISSLKSLTLKAIEEESHSDFLSALNSYVTALEEYPLTDDVVNDQILELEHEFWTQSMLNCCNQLNNWSIMSKHIFIANTTFDTLWSNAYQLNYLMPYAIRSKLKLLISGTEQEQLEQEGLCQFFNNLSSTTNLTPTSDTETTFVKRSYIEKQYPFELATYFLYQKDFDRKYIVI
;
A
#
# COMPACT_ATOMS: atom_id res chain seq x y z
N LYS A 1 24.57 49.54 25.54
CA LYS A 1 23.24 48.89 25.76
C LYS A 1 22.34 49.18 24.56
N LYS A 2 22.42 48.38 23.48
CA LYS A 2 21.46 48.42 22.36
C LYS A 2 20.42 47.34 22.63
N LYS A 3 19.18 47.74 22.92
CA LYS A 3 18.03 46.84 23.00
C LYS A 3 17.77 46.28 21.60
N PHE A 4 17.98 44.98 21.41
CA PHE A 4 17.40 44.26 20.28
C PHE A 4 15.89 44.29 20.47
N LYS A 5 15.22 44.94 19.51
CA LYS A 5 13.78 44.91 19.35
C LYS A 5 13.44 43.47 18.98
N SER A 6 12.66 42.79 19.81
CA SER A 6 12.13 41.46 19.52
C SER A 6 11.13 41.61 18.38
N ASP A 7 11.55 41.22 17.17
CA ASP A 7 10.68 41.16 16.01
C ASP A 7 9.58 40.12 16.26
N SER A 8 8.42 40.63 16.63
CA SER A 8 7.17 39.92 16.78
C SER A 8 6.51 39.73 15.41
N ASP A 9 7.11 38.93 14.52
CA ASP A 9 6.50 38.52 13.25
C ASP A 9 7.03 37.16 12.76
N SER A 10 7.14 36.20 13.68
CA SER A 10 7.60 34.83 13.39
C SER A 10 6.59 33.97 12.61
N ASN A 11 5.46 34.53 12.18
CA ASN A 11 4.32 33.80 11.60
C ASN A 11 4.09 34.07 10.09
N SER A 12 4.96 34.85 9.42
CA SER A 12 4.81 35.23 8.00
C SER A 12 5.71 34.44 7.04
N GLN A 13 6.40 33.41 7.52
CA GLN A 13 7.28 32.56 6.72
C GLN A 13 6.43 31.51 5.96
N PRO A 14 6.42 31.46 4.61
CA PRO A 14 5.59 30.52 3.85
C PRO A 14 5.91 29.06 4.16
N TYR A 15 7.16 28.73 4.52
CA TYR A 15 7.56 27.38 4.94
C TYR A 15 7.02 26.95 6.31
N LYS A 16 6.29 27.80 7.04
CA LYS A 16 5.66 27.42 8.32
C LYS A 16 4.20 27.02 8.17
N ARG A 17 3.59 27.16 7.00
CA ARG A 17 2.20 26.73 6.80
C ARG A 17 2.18 25.23 6.54
N VAL A 18 1.51 24.51 7.43
CA VAL A 18 1.28 23.06 7.33
C VAL A 18 0.67 22.70 5.98
N ASP A 19 -0.19 23.57 5.43
CA ASP A 19 -0.83 23.38 4.12
C ASP A 19 0.15 23.16 2.96
N TYR A 20 1.28 23.88 2.92
CA TYR A 20 2.27 23.71 1.84
C TYR A 20 3.06 22.41 1.98
N TRP A 21 3.38 22.02 3.22
CA TRP A 21 4.03 20.73 3.48
C TRP A 21 3.10 19.56 3.20
N LEU A 22 1.81 19.73 3.48
CA LEU A 22 0.77 18.75 3.17
C LEU A 22 0.64 18.53 1.66
N GLU A 23 0.53 19.61 0.89
CA GLU A 23 0.49 19.53 -0.57
C GLU A 23 1.79 18.98 -1.16
N LEU A 24 2.94 19.35 -0.58
CA LEU A 24 4.23 18.80 -0.99
C LEU A 24 4.33 17.29 -0.72
N ALA A 25 3.84 16.82 0.43
CA ALA A 25 3.78 15.40 0.76
C ALA A 25 2.86 14.65 -0.22
N LYS A 26 1.70 15.23 -0.60
CA LYS A 26 0.82 14.68 -1.64
C LYS A 26 1.52 14.61 -3.01
N CYS A 27 2.32 15.62 -3.37
CA CYS A 27 3.12 15.59 -4.60
C CYS A 27 4.20 14.50 -4.56
N TYR A 28 4.99 14.42 -3.49
CA TYR A 28 6.03 13.38 -3.35
C TYR A 28 5.45 11.97 -3.30
N ARG A 29 4.28 11.81 -2.68
CA ARG A 29 3.46 10.58 -2.76
C ARG A 29 3.23 10.18 -4.21
N SER A 30 2.79 11.10 -5.07
CA SER A 30 2.49 10.79 -6.48
C SER A 30 3.71 10.33 -7.30
N ILE A 31 4.93 10.68 -6.85
CA ILE A 31 6.20 10.33 -7.50
C ILE A 31 6.88 9.15 -6.77
N THR A 32 6.21 8.54 -5.80
CA THR A 32 6.67 7.38 -5.01
C THR A 32 7.99 7.60 -4.22
N ASN A 33 8.40 8.85 -3.96
CA ASN A 33 9.62 9.12 -3.19
C ASN A 33 9.31 9.29 -1.70
N TYR A 34 9.25 8.18 -0.98
CA TYR A 34 8.75 8.15 0.40
C TYR A 34 9.79 8.53 1.46
N ASP A 35 11.08 8.52 1.13
CA ASP A 35 12.12 9.04 2.03
C ASP A 35 11.93 10.55 2.24
N ASP A 36 11.54 11.27 1.19
CA ASP A 36 11.21 12.69 1.26
C ASP A 36 9.93 12.93 2.08
N VAL A 37 8.91 12.08 1.94
CA VAL A 37 7.66 12.16 2.72
C VAL A 37 7.94 11.99 4.22
N ARG A 38 8.83 11.07 4.60
CA ARG A 38 9.28 10.90 6.01
C ARG A 38 9.97 12.15 6.52
N GLY A 39 10.85 12.74 5.71
CA GLY A 39 11.53 13.98 6.03
C GLY A 39 10.56 15.14 6.26
N ILE A 40 9.50 15.23 5.44
CA ILE A 40 8.44 16.23 5.58
C ILE A 40 7.63 15.99 6.85
N PHE A 41 7.27 14.74 7.16
CA PHE A 41 6.52 14.41 8.37
C PHE A 41 7.30 14.73 9.65
N CYS A 42 8.62 14.54 9.68
CA CYS A 42 9.43 14.97 10.82
C CYS A 42 9.39 16.51 11.05
N GLN A 43 8.99 17.30 10.06
CA GLN A 43 8.95 18.77 10.14
C GLN A 43 7.55 19.33 10.48
N ILE A 44 6.50 18.54 10.30
CA ILE A 44 5.12 18.97 10.59
C ILE A 44 4.84 18.73 12.08
N SER A 45 4.62 19.81 12.84
CA SER A 45 4.42 19.73 14.30
C SER A 45 3.06 19.17 14.75
N SER A 46 2.13 18.91 13.83
CA SER A 46 0.78 18.42 14.10
C SER A 46 0.62 16.90 14.01
N LEU A 47 1.67 16.14 13.65
CA LEU A 47 1.58 14.68 13.59
C LEU A 47 1.47 14.03 14.96
N LYS A 48 0.94 12.80 14.97
CA LYS A 48 0.91 11.98 16.17
C LYS A 48 2.32 11.59 16.59
N SER A 49 2.56 11.56 17.90
CA SER A 49 3.83 11.10 18.48
C SER A 49 4.15 9.65 18.08
N LEU A 50 3.11 8.84 17.86
CA LEU A 50 3.24 7.45 17.42
C LEU A 50 3.81 7.35 16.00
N THR A 51 3.43 8.27 15.09
CA THR A 51 3.99 8.35 13.74
C THR A 51 5.49 8.64 13.78
N LEU A 52 5.90 9.62 14.58
CA LEU A 52 7.32 9.98 14.72
C LEU A 52 8.13 8.84 15.32
N LYS A 53 7.59 8.17 16.34
CA LYS A 53 8.21 7.00 16.96
C LYS A 53 8.38 5.85 15.95
N ALA A 54 7.36 5.55 15.16
CA ALA A 54 7.42 4.49 14.16
C ALA A 54 8.46 4.79 13.06
N ILE A 55 8.55 6.04 12.62
CA ILE A 55 9.57 6.50 11.65
C ILE A 55 10.98 6.33 12.24
N GLU A 56 11.18 6.69 13.51
CA GLU A 56 12.46 6.51 14.20
C GLU A 56 12.84 5.03 14.30
N GLU A 57 11.92 4.16 14.73
CA GLU A 57 12.15 2.70 14.80
C GLU A 57 12.52 2.12 13.43
N GLU A 58 11.82 2.54 12.38
CA GLU A 58 12.10 2.10 11.01
C GLU A 58 13.47 2.60 10.52
N SER A 59 13.88 3.81 10.89
CA SER A 59 15.21 4.34 10.56
C SER A 59 16.35 3.56 11.22
N HIS A 60 16.09 2.97 12.40
CA HIS A 60 17.00 2.08 13.11
C HIS A 60 16.96 0.64 12.59
N SER A 61 16.20 0.35 11.52
CA SER A 61 15.96 -0.99 10.97
C SER A 61 15.26 -1.95 11.95
N ASP A 62 14.62 -1.45 13.00
CA ASP A 62 13.76 -2.25 13.87
C ASP A 62 12.33 -2.32 13.28
N PHE A 63 12.19 -3.13 12.23
CA PHE A 63 10.94 -3.26 11.51
C PHE A 63 9.83 -3.92 12.33
N LEU A 64 10.16 -4.68 13.38
CA LEU A 64 9.17 -5.36 14.21
C LEU A 64 8.51 -4.37 15.17
N SER A 65 9.31 -3.54 15.84
CA SER A 65 8.80 -2.45 16.69
C SER A 65 8.03 -1.44 15.85
N ALA A 66 8.58 -1.03 14.70
CA ALA A 66 7.91 -0.11 13.78
C ALA A 66 6.55 -0.66 13.30
N LEU A 67 6.48 -1.95 12.94
CA LEU A 67 5.24 -2.59 12.54
C LEU A 67 4.18 -2.51 13.64
N ASN A 68 4.55 -2.84 14.88
CA ASN A 68 3.63 -2.75 16.02
C ASN A 68 3.16 -1.31 16.23
N SER A 69 4.06 -0.33 16.18
CA SER A 69 3.72 1.09 16.30
C SER A 69 2.73 1.55 15.21
N TYR A 70 2.91 1.13 13.96
CA TYR A 70 1.98 1.44 12.87
C TYR A 70 0.62 0.75 13.03
N VAL A 71 0.59 -0.52 13.45
CA VAL A 71 -0.66 -1.24 13.70
C VAL A 71 -1.42 -0.58 14.85
N THR A 72 -0.74 -0.26 15.95
CA THR A 72 -1.34 0.48 17.07
C THR A 72 -1.87 1.84 16.63
N ALA A 73 -1.18 2.55 15.73
CA ALA A 73 -1.66 3.84 15.21
C ALA A 73 -2.96 3.68 14.41
N LEU A 74 -3.06 2.64 13.58
CA LEU A 74 -4.27 2.34 12.81
C LEU A 74 -5.45 1.94 13.71
N GLU A 75 -5.18 1.25 14.82
CA GLU A 75 -6.21 0.84 15.79
C GLU A 75 -6.68 1.98 16.70
N GLU A 76 -5.76 2.84 17.16
CA GLU A 76 -6.07 3.97 18.05
C GLU A 76 -6.75 5.13 17.33
N TYR A 77 -6.44 5.33 16.03
CA TYR A 77 -6.95 6.44 15.24
C TYR A 77 -7.65 5.94 13.96
N PRO A 78 -8.78 5.22 14.08
CA PRO A 78 -9.54 4.79 12.92
C PRO A 78 -10.18 5.98 12.20
N LEU A 79 -10.21 5.94 10.87
CA LEU A 79 -10.98 6.87 10.04
C LEU A 79 -12.48 6.58 10.26
N THR A 80 -13.13 7.32 11.15
CA THR A 80 -14.59 7.33 11.32
C THR A 80 -15.22 8.49 10.53
N ASP A 81 -16.49 8.35 10.13
CA ASP A 81 -17.24 9.34 9.34
C ASP A 81 -17.32 10.73 9.99
N ASP A 82 -17.05 10.84 11.30
CA ASP A 82 -17.00 12.10 12.04
C ASP A 82 -15.67 12.87 11.88
N VAL A 83 -14.62 12.24 11.31
CA VAL A 83 -13.26 12.78 11.17
C VAL A 83 -12.94 13.18 9.71
N VAL A 84 -13.95 13.19 8.84
CA VAL A 84 -13.88 13.37 7.38
C VAL A 84 -13.24 14.70 6.91
N ASN A 85 -12.89 15.61 7.82
CA ASN A 85 -12.27 16.89 7.47
C ASN A 85 -10.80 17.05 7.92
N ASP A 86 -10.18 16.03 8.51
CA ASP A 86 -8.75 16.07 8.86
C ASP A 86 -7.89 15.44 7.75
N GLN A 87 -7.48 16.28 6.79
CA GLN A 87 -6.60 15.87 5.70
C GLN A 87 -5.23 15.37 6.20
N ILE A 88 -4.78 15.80 7.38
CA ILE A 88 -3.52 15.33 7.96
C ILE A 88 -3.70 13.89 8.42
N LEU A 89 -4.82 13.59 9.10
CA LEU A 89 -5.10 12.23 9.55
C LEU A 89 -5.27 11.26 8.38
N GLU A 90 -5.91 11.67 7.29
CA GLU A 90 -6.02 10.84 6.09
C GLU A 90 -4.63 10.48 5.52
N LEU A 91 -3.74 11.46 5.39
CA LEU A 91 -2.37 11.23 4.93
C LEU A 91 -1.54 10.39 5.92
N GLU A 92 -1.72 10.61 7.23
CA GLU A 92 -1.07 9.79 8.26
C GLU A 92 -1.54 8.33 8.15
N HIS A 93 -2.83 8.10 7.99
CA HIS A 93 -3.40 6.75 7.90
C HIS A 93 -2.92 6.01 6.65
N GLU A 94 -2.90 6.68 5.50
CA GLU A 94 -2.32 6.11 4.28
C GLU A 94 -0.83 5.79 4.45
N PHE A 95 -0.08 6.71 5.08
CA PHE A 95 1.34 6.50 5.36
C PHE A 95 1.60 5.34 6.32
N TRP A 96 0.82 5.21 7.40
CA TRP A 96 0.90 4.08 8.31
C TRP A 96 0.60 2.78 7.58
N THR A 97 -0.46 2.75 6.76
CA THR A 97 -0.82 1.58 5.96
C THR A 97 0.34 1.17 5.06
N GLN A 98 0.92 2.11 4.32
CA GLN A 98 2.01 1.80 3.39
C GLN A 98 3.30 1.39 4.10
N SER A 99 3.67 2.10 5.16
CA SER A 99 4.88 1.78 5.93
C SER A 99 4.75 0.44 6.65
N MET A 100 3.58 0.12 7.19
CA MET A 100 3.25 -1.20 7.74
C MET A 100 3.42 -2.31 6.70
N LEU A 101 2.93 -2.13 5.46
CA LEU A 101 3.13 -3.10 4.38
C LEU A 101 4.61 -3.27 4.01
N ASN A 102 5.38 -2.17 3.99
CA ASN A 102 6.81 -2.23 3.77
C ASN A 102 7.52 -3.02 4.89
N CYS A 103 7.21 -2.74 6.17
CA CYS A 103 7.76 -3.49 7.30
C CYS A 103 7.42 -4.98 7.21
N CYS A 104 6.17 -5.33 6.89
CA CYS A 104 5.76 -6.72 6.66
C CYS A 104 6.57 -7.39 5.54
N ASN A 105 6.83 -6.68 4.44
CA ASN A 105 7.64 -7.18 3.33
C ASN A 105 9.10 -7.40 3.75
N GLN A 106 9.70 -6.53 4.58
CA GLN A 106 11.06 -6.71 5.11
C GLN A 106 11.15 -7.89 6.08
N LEU A 107 10.13 -8.09 6.91
CA LEU A 107 10.04 -9.19 7.88
C LEU A 107 9.60 -10.52 7.25
N ASN A 108 9.25 -10.54 5.96
CA ASN A 108 8.62 -11.68 5.28
C ASN A 108 7.32 -12.16 5.97
N ASN A 109 6.60 -11.27 6.64
CA ASN A 109 5.36 -11.60 7.33
C ASN A 109 4.16 -11.46 6.38
N TRP A 110 4.01 -12.45 5.50
CA TRP A 110 2.99 -12.45 4.46
C TRP A 110 1.57 -12.64 5.01
N SER A 111 1.41 -13.32 6.15
CA SER A 111 0.11 -13.58 6.79
C SER A 111 -0.52 -12.29 7.31
N ILE A 112 0.24 -11.51 8.09
CA ILE A 112 -0.22 -10.20 8.58
C ILE A 112 -0.49 -9.26 7.39
N MET A 113 0.40 -9.23 6.40
CA MET A 113 0.22 -8.40 5.21
C MET A 113 -1.08 -8.73 4.46
N SER A 114 -1.36 -10.00 4.20
CA SER A 114 -2.60 -10.41 3.53
C SER A 114 -3.83 -10.08 4.36
N LYS A 115 -3.80 -10.24 5.69
CA LYS A 115 -4.95 -9.94 6.56
C LYS A 115 -5.30 -8.45 6.57
N HIS A 116 -4.30 -7.58 6.61
CA HIS A 116 -4.54 -6.13 6.58
C HIS A 116 -5.00 -5.62 5.22
N ILE A 117 -4.54 -6.22 4.11
CA ILE A 117 -5.02 -5.84 2.77
C ILE A 117 -6.45 -6.36 2.53
N PHE A 118 -6.70 -7.61 2.89
CA PHE A 118 -7.98 -8.28 2.66
C PHE A 118 -8.81 -8.29 3.94
N ILE A 119 -9.22 -7.10 4.39
CA ILE A 119 -10.25 -6.96 5.42
C ILE A 119 -11.58 -7.45 4.82
N ALA A 120 -12.40 -8.14 5.62
CA ALA A 120 -13.57 -8.99 5.30
C ALA A 120 -14.40 -8.76 4.00
N ASN A 121 -14.44 -7.55 3.42
CA ASN A 121 -15.17 -7.23 2.19
C ASN A 121 -14.29 -6.79 1.01
N THR A 122 -12.97 -6.83 1.13
CA THR A 122 -12.03 -6.39 0.09
C THR A 122 -11.71 -7.56 -0.83
N THR A 123 -11.94 -7.41 -2.13
CA THR A 123 -11.58 -8.38 -3.17
C THR A 123 -10.57 -7.77 -4.14
N PHE A 124 -9.98 -8.58 -5.02
CA PHE A 124 -9.12 -8.05 -6.08
C PHE A 124 -9.83 -7.06 -7.01
N ASP A 125 -11.16 -7.20 -7.17
CA ASP A 125 -11.96 -6.25 -7.95
C ASP A 125 -12.16 -4.91 -7.22
N THR A 126 -12.28 -4.91 -5.89
CA THR A 126 -12.33 -3.65 -5.14
C THR A 126 -10.99 -2.92 -5.20
N LEU A 127 -9.87 -3.65 -5.11
CA LEU A 127 -8.53 -3.07 -5.28
C LEU A 127 -8.32 -2.44 -6.66
N TRP A 128 -9.01 -2.95 -7.69
CA TRP A 128 -8.97 -2.39 -9.04
C TRP A 128 -9.75 -1.08 -9.18
N SER A 129 -10.68 -0.79 -8.27
CA SER A 129 -11.62 0.32 -8.40
C SER A 129 -10.98 1.69 -8.12
N ASN A 130 -9.88 1.73 -7.36
CA ASN A 130 -9.18 2.97 -7.00
C ASN A 130 -7.72 2.94 -7.45
N ALA A 131 -7.26 4.01 -8.11
CA ALA A 131 -5.88 4.16 -8.57
C ALA A 131 -4.83 4.03 -7.45
N TYR A 132 -5.12 4.52 -6.24
CA TYR A 132 -4.22 4.34 -5.10
C TYR A 132 -4.11 2.86 -4.72
N GLN A 133 -5.24 2.16 -4.59
CA GLN A 133 -5.25 0.75 -4.24
C GLN A 133 -4.57 -0.11 -5.33
N LEU A 134 -4.79 0.22 -6.60
CA LEU A 134 -4.19 -0.47 -7.73
C LEU A 134 -2.67 -0.31 -7.80
N ASN A 135 -2.13 0.87 -7.50
CA ASN A 135 -0.69 1.12 -7.61
C ASN A 135 0.07 0.68 -6.35
N TYR A 136 -0.51 0.86 -5.16
CA TYR A 136 0.20 0.63 -3.91
C TYR A 136 -0.18 -0.67 -3.23
N LEU A 137 -1.47 -1.00 -3.13
CA LEU A 137 -1.90 -2.22 -2.43
C LEU A 137 -1.79 -3.46 -3.31
N MET A 138 -2.12 -3.36 -4.59
CA MET A 138 -2.13 -4.50 -5.53
C MET A 138 -0.78 -5.25 -5.61
N PRO A 139 0.39 -4.59 -5.71
CA PRO A 139 1.68 -5.29 -5.70
C PRO A 139 1.88 -6.14 -4.44
N TYR A 140 1.60 -5.57 -3.26
CA TYR A 140 1.72 -6.30 -1.99
C TYR A 140 0.65 -7.39 -1.86
N ALA A 141 -0.56 -7.16 -2.38
CA ALA A 141 -1.66 -8.12 -2.38
C ALA A 141 -1.31 -9.38 -3.20
N ILE A 142 -0.86 -9.19 -4.45
CA ILE A 142 -0.44 -10.30 -5.31
C ILE A 142 0.76 -11.01 -4.69
N ARG A 143 1.77 -10.26 -4.24
CA ARG A 143 3.00 -10.82 -3.67
C ARG A 143 2.76 -11.62 -2.38
N SER A 144 1.98 -11.08 -1.43
CA SER A 144 1.64 -11.79 -0.18
C SER A 144 0.94 -13.11 -0.47
N LYS A 145 -0.13 -13.08 -1.26
CA LYS A 145 -0.91 -14.28 -1.59
C LYS A 145 -0.06 -15.29 -2.36
N LEU A 146 0.74 -14.86 -3.33
CA LEU A 146 1.63 -15.74 -4.07
C LEU A 146 2.70 -16.38 -3.17
N LYS A 147 3.29 -15.62 -2.24
CA LYS A 147 4.26 -16.17 -1.28
C LYS A 147 3.62 -17.16 -0.31
N LEU A 148 2.42 -16.87 0.18
CA LEU A 148 1.65 -17.82 1.00
C LEU A 148 1.26 -19.08 0.23
N LEU A 149 0.91 -18.95 -1.07
CA LEU A 149 0.62 -20.10 -1.93
C LEU A 149 1.82 -21.04 -2.07
N ILE A 150 3.04 -20.49 -2.17
CA ILE A 150 4.27 -21.26 -2.42
C ILE A 150 4.89 -21.77 -1.11
N SER A 151 4.85 -20.98 -0.04
CA SER A 151 5.62 -21.23 1.19
C SER A 151 4.73 -21.43 2.43
N GLY A 152 3.42 -21.21 2.33
CA GLY A 152 2.48 -21.32 3.43
C GLY A 152 2.09 -22.76 3.77
N THR A 153 1.43 -22.90 4.90
CA THR A 153 0.81 -24.16 5.35
C THR A 153 -0.40 -24.53 4.48
N GLU A 154 -0.85 -25.78 4.51
CA GLU A 154 -1.99 -26.26 3.69
C GLU A 154 -3.26 -25.40 3.90
N GLN A 155 -3.50 -24.95 5.14
CA GLN A 155 -4.62 -24.05 5.45
C GLN A 155 -4.46 -22.67 4.81
N GLU A 156 -3.27 -22.08 4.92
CA GLU A 156 -2.99 -20.77 4.33
C GLU A 156 -3.04 -20.81 2.81
N GLN A 157 -2.67 -21.93 2.20
CA GLN A 157 -2.77 -22.16 0.75
C GLN A 157 -4.23 -22.18 0.27
N LEU A 158 -5.12 -22.86 1.00
CA LEU A 158 -6.56 -22.88 0.71
C LEU A 158 -7.17 -21.47 0.82
N GLU A 159 -6.75 -20.67 1.79
CA GLU A 159 -7.18 -19.28 1.90
C GLU A 159 -6.72 -18.38 0.72
N GLN A 160 -5.76 -18.84 -0.08
CA GLN A 160 -5.30 -18.12 -1.27
C GLN A 160 -6.05 -18.50 -2.56
N GLU A 161 -7.12 -19.31 -2.49
CA GLU A 161 -7.96 -19.64 -3.65
C GLU A 161 -8.47 -18.38 -4.38
N GLY A 162 -8.67 -17.26 -3.67
CA GLY A 162 -9.07 -15.99 -4.29
C GLY A 162 -8.07 -15.46 -5.33
N LEU A 163 -6.76 -15.69 -5.15
CA LEU A 163 -5.76 -15.33 -6.17
C LEU A 163 -5.88 -16.24 -7.40
N CYS A 164 -6.10 -17.54 -7.17
CA CYS A 164 -6.27 -18.50 -8.26
C CYS A 164 -7.53 -18.21 -9.08
N GLN A 165 -8.65 -17.93 -8.41
CA GLN A 165 -9.89 -17.53 -9.05
C GLN A 165 -9.71 -16.25 -9.87
N PHE A 166 -9.00 -15.25 -9.31
CA PHE A 166 -8.71 -14.00 -10.02
C PHE A 166 -7.92 -14.25 -11.32
N PHE A 167 -6.82 -15.01 -11.29
CA PHE A 167 -6.03 -15.31 -12.50
C PHE A 167 -6.78 -16.21 -13.50
N ASN A 168 -7.60 -17.15 -13.01
CA ASN A 168 -8.43 -17.98 -13.87
C ASN A 168 -9.53 -17.16 -14.57
N ASN A 169 -10.14 -16.20 -13.88
CA ASN A 169 -11.14 -15.28 -14.46
C ASN A 169 -10.53 -14.41 -15.56
N LEU A 170 -9.28 -13.96 -15.39
CA LEU A 170 -8.54 -13.25 -16.44
C LEU A 170 -8.24 -14.14 -17.67
N SER A 171 -8.13 -15.45 -17.49
CA SER A 171 -7.75 -16.41 -18.54
C SER A 171 -8.95 -17.03 -19.28
N SER A 172 -10.11 -17.13 -18.64
CA SER A 172 -11.26 -17.94 -19.12
C SER A 172 -12.13 -17.25 -20.18
N THR A 173 -11.91 -15.97 -20.46
CA THR A 173 -12.77 -15.16 -21.36
C THR A 173 -12.39 -15.23 -22.83
N THR A 174 -11.56 -16.18 -23.25
CA THR A 174 -11.21 -16.37 -24.67
C THR A 174 -12.36 -16.84 -25.56
N ASN A 175 -13.52 -17.24 -25.00
CA ASN A 175 -14.59 -17.92 -25.74
C ASN A 175 -16.02 -17.33 -25.62
N LEU A 176 -16.23 -16.09 -25.14
CA LEU A 176 -17.58 -15.52 -25.01
C LEU A 176 -17.71 -14.12 -25.61
N THR A 177 -18.89 -13.87 -26.18
CA THR A 177 -19.31 -12.66 -26.92
C THR A 177 -18.96 -11.34 -26.22
N PRO A 178 -18.67 -10.26 -26.98
CA PRO A 178 -18.20 -9.00 -26.42
C PRO A 178 -19.34 -8.27 -25.68
N THR A 179 -19.35 -8.41 -24.36
CA THR A 179 -20.10 -7.54 -23.44
C THR A 179 -19.13 -6.54 -22.80
N SER A 180 -19.63 -5.45 -22.20
CA SER A 180 -18.81 -4.44 -21.50
C SER A 180 -17.83 -5.03 -20.46
N ASP A 181 -18.17 -6.19 -19.91
CA ASP A 181 -17.35 -6.89 -18.91
C ASP A 181 -16.13 -7.60 -19.54
N THR A 182 -16.17 -7.90 -20.84
CA THR A 182 -15.04 -8.50 -21.57
C THR A 182 -13.93 -7.48 -21.84
N GLU A 183 -14.29 -6.22 -22.11
CA GLU A 183 -13.34 -5.14 -22.37
C GLU A 183 -12.58 -4.76 -21.10
N THR A 184 -13.28 -4.65 -19.97
CA THR A 184 -12.64 -4.39 -18.67
C THR A 184 -11.75 -5.55 -18.24
N THR A 185 -12.13 -6.80 -18.53
CA THR A 185 -11.30 -7.98 -18.25
C THR A 185 -10.05 -8.02 -19.12
N PHE A 186 -10.15 -7.65 -20.41
CA PHE A 186 -9.00 -7.53 -21.29
C PHE A 186 -8.00 -6.48 -20.81
N VAL A 187 -8.49 -5.30 -20.40
CA VAL A 187 -7.64 -4.24 -19.81
C VAL A 187 -6.96 -4.71 -18.54
N LYS A 188 -7.71 -5.38 -17.64
CA LYS A 188 -7.15 -5.98 -16.42
C LYS A 188 -6.03 -6.97 -16.74
N ARG A 189 -6.28 -7.87 -17.68
CA ARG A 189 -5.30 -8.88 -18.12
C ARG A 189 -4.04 -8.24 -18.68
N SER A 190 -4.19 -7.32 -19.63
CA SER A 190 -3.05 -6.66 -20.28
C SER A 190 -2.19 -5.87 -19.29
N TYR A 191 -2.82 -5.21 -18.31
CA TYR A 191 -2.10 -4.51 -17.25
C TYR A 191 -1.32 -5.47 -16.34
N ILE A 192 -1.94 -6.57 -15.90
CA ILE A 192 -1.27 -7.56 -15.03
C ILE A 192 -0.13 -8.27 -15.77
N GLU A 193 -0.32 -8.64 -17.04
CA GLU A 193 0.73 -9.22 -17.88
C GLU A 193 1.92 -8.25 -18.04
N LYS A 194 1.65 -6.95 -18.18
CA LYS A 194 2.70 -5.93 -18.32
C LYS A 194 3.43 -5.63 -17.00
N GLN A 195 2.69 -5.51 -15.89
CA GLN A 195 3.26 -5.06 -14.61
C GLN A 195 3.77 -6.19 -13.73
N TYR A 196 3.23 -7.40 -13.84
CA TYR A 196 3.58 -8.54 -12.99
C TYR A 196 3.87 -9.82 -13.80
N PRO A 197 4.74 -9.77 -14.82
CA PRO A 197 5.04 -10.95 -15.63
C PRO A 197 5.71 -12.07 -14.81
N PHE A 198 6.55 -11.72 -13.83
CA PHE A 198 7.26 -12.69 -13.01
C PHE A 198 6.35 -13.40 -12.01
N GLU A 199 5.42 -12.67 -11.40
CA GLU A 199 4.42 -13.23 -10.49
C GLU A 199 3.49 -14.20 -11.23
N LEU A 200 3.05 -13.83 -12.44
CA LEU A 200 2.27 -14.71 -13.32
C LEU A 200 3.06 -15.96 -13.72
N ALA A 201 4.32 -15.82 -14.13
CA ALA A 201 5.15 -16.96 -14.49
C ALA A 201 5.36 -17.92 -13.31
N THR A 202 5.49 -17.38 -12.10
CA THR A 202 5.60 -18.17 -10.86
C THR A 202 4.30 -18.90 -10.55
N TYR A 203 3.15 -18.25 -10.77
CA TYR A 203 1.84 -18.86 -10.62
C TYR A 203 1.62 -20.03 -11.59
N PHE A 204 1.95 -19.86 -12.88
CA PHE A 204 1.82 -20.95 -13.86
C PHE A 204 2.77 -22.11 -13.55
N LEU A 205 3.97 -21.82 -13.04
CA LEU A 205 4.88 -22.86 -12.55
C LEU A 205 4.26 -23.66 -11.40
N TYR A 206 3.57 -22.99 -10.46
CA TYR A 206 2.86 -23.66 -9.37
C TYR A 206 1.74 -24.57 -9.91
N GLN A 207 0.96 -24.09 -10.89
CA GLN A 207 -0.09 -24.89 -11.54
C GLN A 207 0.44 -26.03 -12.42
N LYS A 208 1.75 -26.09 -12.69
CA LYS A 208 2.40 -27.02 -13.63
C LYS A 208 1.90 -26.87 -15.08
N ASP A 209 1.35 -25.71 -15.44
CA ASP A 209 1.02 -25.36 -16.82
C ASP A 209 2.24 -24.69 -17.47
N PHE A 210 3.05 -25.50 -18.17
CA PHE A 210 4.29 -25.03 -18.77
C PHE A 210 4.08 -24.28 -20.08
N ASP A 211 2.99 -24.54 -20.81
CA ASP A 211 2.73 -23.95 -22.12
C ASP A 211 2.42 -22.46 -22.00
N ARG A 212 1.65 -22.07 -20.98
CA ARG A 212 1.33 -20.66 -20.71
C ARG A 212 2.50 -19.88 -20.11
N LYS A 213 3.40 -20.55 -19.41
CA LYS A 213 4.59 -19.93 -18.81
C LYS A 213 5.50 -19.29 -19.87
N TYR A 214 5.72 -19.95 -21.01
CA TYR A 214 6.60 -19.46 -22.08
C TYR A 214 6.02 -18.27 -22.85
N ILE A 215 4.72 -17.97 -22.69
CA ILE A 215 4.05 -16.86 -23.38
C ILE A 215 4.20 -15.55 -22.58
N VAL A 216 4.44 -15.64 -21.27
CA VAL A 216 4.47 -14.49 -20.34
C VAL A 216 5.88 -13.94 -20.10
N ILE A 217 6.93 -14.71 -20.44
CA ILE A 217 8.34 -14.31 -20.36
C ILE A 217 8.80 -13.89 -21.76
#